data_AF-A0A537K2Q0-F1
#
_entry.id   AF-A0A537K2Q0-F1
#
_cell.length_a   1.000
_cell.length_b   1.000
_cell.length_c   1.000
_cell.angle_alpha   90.00
_cell.angle_beta   90.00
_cell.angle_gamma   90.00
#
_symmetry.space_group_name_H-M   'P 1'
#
loop_
_entity.id
_entity.type
_entity.pdbx_description
1 polymer ?
#
loop_
_entity_poly.entity_id
_entity_poly.type
_entity_poly.pdbx_seq_one_letter_code
_entity_poly.pdbx_strand_id
1 'polypeptide(L)'
;MGRYKSLCMLAAAGLLFGIFGVSTASATLVGTMPLPPGGITLPGFTSDSPGTLLASESVPFVSTLGNDSGTLTSAVYQESGGTLDFYYQVINNLTAPNCGGTGQPGCDPIGRETNTSFTGFQTAVGFRTDGGSLGGPFVNGSVPPFGADRNSTGNVVGFDFNLTNPIQPGATSDVLVISTDATNFNLGHASVIDGGTSTVDSYEPAAVPEPGSMLLLSTGMLGMFAMRRSRR
;
A
#
# COMPACT_ATOMS: atom_id res chain seq x y z
N MET A 1 39.29 -35.92 60.33
CA MET A 1 37.86 -35.57 60.52
C MET A 1 37.74 -34.07 60.26
N GLY A 2 36.95 -33.52 59.34
CA GLY A 2 35.91 -34.04 58.48
C GLY A 2 35.91 -33.35 57.11
N ARG A 3 35.30 -34.04 56.16
CA ARG A 3 35.12 -33.68 54.74
C ARG A 3 33.99 -32.66 54.61
N TYR A 4 34.20 -31.55 53.90
CA TYR A 4 33.08 -30.77 53.35
C TYR A 4 32.83 -31.20 51.91
N LYS A 5 31.84 -32.09 51.77
CA LYS A 5 31.06 -32.29 50.56
C LYS A 5 29.95 -31.22 50.55
N SER A 6 29.74 -30.55 49.41
CA SER A 6 28.40 -30.22 48.87
C SER A 6 28.62 -29.49 47.54
N LEU A 7 28.57 -30.21 46.42
CA LEU A 7 27.36 -30.54 45.64
C LEU A 7 26.69 -29.32 45.00
N CYS A 8 26.89 -29.26 43.68
CA CYS A 8 25.82 -29.22 42.68
C CYS A 8 24.66 -28.25 42.91
N MET A 9 24.78 -27.04 42.38
CA MET A 9 23.66 -26.37 41.70
C MET A 9 24.15 -25.84 40.36
N LEU A 10 24.30 -26.74 39.38
CA LEU A 10 24.21 -26.37 37.97
C LEU A 10 22.74 -26.03 37.70
N ALA A 11 22.37 -24.76 37.84
CA ALA A 11 21.13 -24.25 37.27
C ALA A 11 21.31 -24.16 35.75
N ALA A 12 20.95 -25.24 35.05
CA ALA A 12 20.80 -25.26 33.61
C ALA A 12 19.58 -24.39 33.24
N ALA A 13 19.81 -23.10 33.01
CA ALA A 13 18.84 -22.24 32.37
C ALA A 13 18.78 -22.63 30.88
N GLY A 14 17.79 -23.44 30.53
CA GLY A 14 17.48 -23.80 29.15
C GLY A 14 17.12 -22.55 28.36
N LEU A 15 18.04 -22.15 27.47
CA LEU A 15 17.85 -21.05 26.55
C LEU A 15 16.97 -21.56 25.39
N LEU A 16 15.65 -21.53 25.58
CA LEU A 16 14.69 -21.68 24.49
C LEU A 16 14.84 -20.45 23.58
N PHE A 17 15.68 -20.57 22.55
CA PHE A 17 15.62 -19.69 21.39
C PHE A 17 14.31 -19.98 20.66
N GLY A 18 13.26 -19.23 21.02
CA GLY A 18 12.10 -19.07 20.15
C GLY A 18 12.59 -18.40 18.87
N ILE A 19 12.72 -19.18 17.80
CA ILE A 19 12.92 -18.66 16.45
C ILE A 19 11.62 -17.92 16.12
N PHE A 20 11.60 -16.60 16.35
CA PHE A 20 10.59 -15.75 15.73
C PHE A 20 10.87 -15.80 14.23
N GLY A 21 10.14 -16.66 13.53
CA GLY A 21 10.12 -16.64 12.08
C GLY A 21 9.67 -15.25 11.66
N VAL A 22 10.59 -14.47 11.11
CA VAL A 22 10.23 -13.27 10.36
C VAL A 22 9.47 -13.82 9.17
N SER A 23 8.14 -13.76 9.22
CA SER A 23 7.32 -14.01 8.05
C SER A 23 7.80 -13.02 7.01
N THR A 24 8.51 -13.49 5.99
CA THR A 24 8.73 -12.73 4.77
C THR A 24 7.39 -12.70 4.06
N ALA A 25 6.47 -11.90 4.57
CA ALA A 25 5.27 -11.54 3.86
C ALA A 25 5.73 -11.00 2.49
N SER A 26 5.06 -11.45 1.44
CA SER A 26 5.30 -11.00 0.07
C SER A 26 3.96 -10.53 -0.46
N ALA A 27 3.95 -9.61 -1.41
CA ALA A 27 2.74 -9.24 -2.12
C ALA A 27 2.22 -10.50 -2.85
N THR A 28 1.10 -11.07 -2.38
CA THR A 28 0.65 -12.41 -2.80
C THR A 28 -0.48 -12.38 -3.82
N LEU A 29 -1.02 -11.20 -4.15
CA LEU A 29 -2.17 -11.11 -5.04
C LEU A 29 -1.83 -11.55 -6.47
N VAL A 30 -2.40 -12.69 -6.88
CA VAL A 30 -2.13 -13.31 -8.19
C VAL A 30 -2.54 -12.38 -9.32
N GLY A 31 -1.68 -12.25 -10.33
CA GLY A 31 -1.92 -11.40 -11.50
C GLY A 31 -1.38 -9.98 -11.34
N THR A 32 -0.93 -9.57 -10.16
CA THR A 32 -0.15 -8.33 -10.01
C THR A 32 1.28 -8.50 -10.49
N MET A 33 1.89 -7.41 -10.95
CA MET A 33 3.27 -7.37 -11.47
C MET A 33 4.19 -6.67 -10.48
N PRO A 34 5.34 -7.29 -10.08
CA PRO A 34 6.29 -6.66 -9.18
C PRO A 34 6.78 -5.30 -9.68
N LEU A 35 6.80 -4.32 -8.78
CA LEU A 35 7.22 -2.96 -9.08
C LEU A 35 8.29 -2.49 -8.07
N PRO A 36 9.58 -2.75 -8.35
CA PRO A 36 10.67 -2.29 -7.49
C PRO A 36 10.82 -0.76 -7.54
N PRO A 37 11.46 -0.14 -6.53
CA PRO A 37 11.80 1.29 -6.58
C PRO A 37 12.57 1.66 -7.86
N GLY A 38 12.17 2.76 -8.50
CA GLY A 38 12.68 3.22 -9.80
C GLY A 38 12.17 2.41 -11.00
N GLY A 39 11.31 1.42 -10.77
CA GLY A 39 10.77 0.55 -11.80
C GLY A 39 9.62 1.18 -12.59
N ILE A 40 9.43 0.65 -13.79
CA ILE A 40 8.26 0.89 -14.65
C ILE A 40 7.79 -0.48 -15.13
N THR A 41 6.48 -0.70 -15.12
CA THR A 41 5.87 -1.95 -15.59
C THR A 41 4.50 -1.69 -16.23
N LEU A 42 3.99 -2.70 -16.92
CA LEU A 42 2.56 -2.77 -17.23
C LEU A 42 1.83 -3.37 -16.03
N PRO A 43 0.76 -2.73 -15.51
CA PRO A 43 -0.08 -3.31 -14.48
C PRO A 43 -0.66 -4.65 -14.95
N GLY A 44 -0.57 -5.67 -14.12
CA GLY A 44 -1.16 -6.96 -14.45
C GLY A 44 -2.66 -7.00 -14.19
N PHE A 45 -3.38 -7.86 -14.91
CA PHE A 45 -4.80 -8.10 -14.66
C PHE A 45 -4.96 -9.11 -13.53
N THR A 46 -5.70 -8.75 -12.48
CA THR A 46 -6.05 -9.66 -11.40
C THR A 46 -7.56 -9.86 -11.33
N SER A 47 -7.97 -11.08 -11.01
CA SER A 47 -9.36 -11.44 -10.70
C SER A 47 -9.42 -12.32 -9.45
N ASP A 48 -8.33 -12.32 -8.66
CA ASP A 48 -8.25 -13.14 -7.47
C ASP A 48 -9.17 -12.58 -6.38
N SER A 49 -9.48 -13.38 -5.36
CA SER A 49 -10.29 -12.89 -4.24
C SER A 49 -9.56 -11.75 -3.53
N PRO A 50 -10.16 -10.55 -3.38
CA PRO A 50 -9.49 -9.41 -2.73
C PRO A 50 -9.25 -9.66 -1.23
N GLY A 51 -9.95 -10.63 -0.63
CA GLY A 51 -9.88 -10.91 0.80
C GLY A 51 -10.94 -10.12 1.58
N THR A 52 -10.60 -9.71 2.81
CA THR A 52 -11.55 -9.02 3.70
C THR A 52 -11.39 -7.51 3.57
N LEU A 53 -12.48 -6.80 3.25
CA LEU A 53 -12.51 -5.33 3.28
C LEU A 53 -12.32 -4.83 4.73
N LEU A 54 -11.27 -4.05 4.97
CA LEU A 54 -10.99 -3.47 6.29
C LEU A 54 -11.47 -2.02 6.40
N ALA A 55 -11.26 -1.23 5.36
CA ALA A 55 -11.60 0.18 5.32
C ALA A 55 -11.83 0.65 3.88
N SER A 56 -12.66 1.68 3.71
CA SER A 56 -12.90 2.31 2.42
C SER A 56 -13.34 3.75 2.58
N GLU A 57 -12.98 4.59 1.61
CA GLU A 57 -13.37 6.00 1.55
C GLU A 57 -13.58 6.44 0.10
N SER A 58 -14.46 7.42 -0.11
CA SER A 58 -14.69 8.07 -1.41
C SER A 58 -14.65 9.57 -1.20
N VAL A 59 -13.60 10.20 -1.72
CA VAL A 59 -13.33 11.64 -1.51
C VAL A 59 -13.52 12.39 -2.83
N PRO A 60 -14.38 13.42 -2.88
CA PRO A 60 -14.52 14.25 -4.06
C PRO A 60 -13.26 15.11 -4.24
N PHE A 61 -12.88 15.36 -5.48
CA PHE A 61 -11.78 16.26 -5.80
C PHE A 61 -12.17 17.25 -6.90
N VAL A 62 -11.47 18.37 -6.92
CA VAL A 62 -11.46 19.34 -8.02
C VAL A 62 -9.99 19.69 -8.25
N SER A 63 -9.53 19.72 -9.50
CA SER A 63 -8.15 20.13 -9.76
C SER A 63 -7.93 21.60 -9.41
N THR A 64 -6.67 21.94 -9.17
CA THR A 64 -6.26 23.33 -8.90
C THR A 64 -6.62 24.30 -10.02
N LEU A 65 -6.76 23.82 -11.25
CA LEU A 65 -7.20 24.60 -12.41
C LEU A 65 -8.72 24.60 -12.60
N GLY A 66 -9.45 23.72 -11.90
CA GLY A 66 -10.92 23.62 -11.98
C GLY A 66 -11.46 23.09 -13.30
N ASN A 67 -10.60 22.51 -14.14
CA ASN A 67 -10.95 21.96 -15.45
C ASN A 67 -11.30 20.46 -15.41
N ASP A 68 -11.09 19.83 -14.28
CA ASP A 68 -11.47 18.44 -14.01
C ASP A 68 -11.91 18.34 -12.54
N SER A 69 -12.84 17.42 -12.31
CA SER A 69 -13.32 17.09 -10.98
C SER A 69 -13.81 15.66 -10.97
N GLY A 70 -13.94 15.08 -9.80
CA GLY A 70 -14.27 13.67 -9.72
C GLY A 70 -14.39 13.16 -8.32
N THR A 71 -14.30 11.85 -8.20
CA THR A 71 -14.20 11.15 -6.92
C THR A 71 -13.04 10.17 -7.01
N LEU A 72 -12.14 10.22 -6.03
CA LEU A 72 -11.15 9.18 -5.80
C LEU A 72 -11.70 8.27 -4.70
N THR A 73 -11.85 7.00 -5.04
CA THR A 73 -12.29 5.97 -4.12
C THR A 73 -11.11 5.10 -3.76
N SER A 74 -10.91 4.86 -2.47
CA SER A 74 -9.83 4.02 -1.96
C SER A 74 -10.36 2.98 -0.98
N ALA A 75 -9.68 1.84 -0.90
CA ALA A 75 -9.99 0.81 0.08
C ALA A 75 -8.76 -0.03 0.42
N VAL A 76 -8.81 -0.63 1.60
CA VAL A 76 -7.82 -1.58 2.10
C VAL A 76 -8.46 -2.93 2.25
N TYR A 77 -7.89 -3.93 1.58
CA TYR A 77 -8.28 -5.32 1.74
C TYR A 77 -7.15 -6.11 2.39
N GLN A 78 -7.53 -7.05 3.24
CA GLN A 78 -6.61 -7.99 3.86
C GLN A 78 -6.71 -9.35 3.20
N GLU A 79 -5.59 -9.82 2.66
CA GLU A 79 -5.45 -11.16 2.11
C GLU A 79 -5.50 -12.22 3.23
N SER A 80 -5.75 -13.49 2.88
CA SER A 80 -5.73 -14.58 3.86
C SER A 80 -4.38 -14.76 4.56
N GLY A 81 -3.30 -14.27 3.95
CA GLY A 81 -1.95 -14.26 4.53
C GLY A 81 -1.71 -13.15 5.56
N GLY A 82 -2.67 -12.23 5.73
CA GLY A 82 -2.56 -11.07 6.63
C GLY A 82 -1.88 -9.85 6.01
N THR A 83 -1.42 -9.94 4.76
CA THR A 83 -0.93 -8.81 3.96
C THR A 83 -2.06 -7.92 3.51
N LEU A 84 -1.71 -6.67 3.18
CA LEU A 84 -2.65 -5.65 2.76
C LEU A 84 -2.46 -5.28 1.30
N ASP A 85 -3.59 -5.20 0.62
CA ASP A 85 -3.72 -4.66 -0.72
C ASP A 85 -4.50 -3.34 -0.67
N PHE A 86 -4.03 -2.36 -1.42
CA PHE A 86 -4.60 -1.03 -1.53
C PHE A 86 -5.23 -0.84 -2.89
N TYR A 87 -6.52 -0.51 -2.89
CA TYR A 87 -7.33 -0.40 -4.10
C TYR A 87 -7.72 1.05 -4.31
N TYR A 88 -7.65 1.53 -5.55
CA TYR A 88 -7.96 2.91 -5.91
C TYR A 88 -8.80 2.94 -7.19
N GLN A 89 -9.74 3.88 -7.29
CA GLN A 89 -10.53 4.10 -8.49
C GLN A 89 -10.83 5.57 -8.65
N VAL A 90 -10.69 6.06 -9.89
CA VAL A 90 -10.94 7.45 -10.24
C VAL A 90 -12.17 7.53 -11.13
N ILE A 91 -13.14 8.34 -10.71
CA ILE A 91 -14.30 8.72 -11.51
C ILE A 91 -14.11 10.17 -11.95
N ASN A 92 -14.13 10.43 -13.26
CA ASN A 92 -14.06 11.79 -13.80
C ASN A 92 -15.49 12.30 -14.05
N ASN A 93 -15.85 13.44 -13.48
CA ASN A 93 -17.17 14.03 -13.65
C ASN A 93 -17.31 14.69 -15.03
N LEU A 94 -18.54 14.75 -15.54
CA LEU A 94 -18.85 15.48 -16.78
C LEU A 94 -18.77 17.01 -16.63
N THR A 95 -18.68 17.51 -15.40
CA THR A 95 -18.70 18.94 -15.07
C THR A 95 -17.68 19.24 -13.99
N ALA A 96 -17.04 20.40 -14.08
CA ALA A 96 -16.22 20.99 -13.02
C ALA A 96 -16.44 22.52 -12.99
N PRO A 97 -15.85 23.28 -12.05
CA PRO A 97 -16.09 24.73 -11.96
C PRO A 97 -15.89 25.50 -13.27
N ASN A 98 -14.92 25.09 -14.10
CA ASN A 98 -14.54 25.79 -15.33
C ASN A 98 -14.88 25.01 -16.62
N CYS A 99 -15.64 23.91 -16.55
CA CYS A 99 -15.93 23.05 -17.70
C CYS A 99 -17.24 22.26 -17.58
N GLY A 100 -17.75 21.76 -18.70
CA GLY A 100 -18.90 20.84 -18.77
C GLY A 100 -20.28 21.49 -18.50
N GLY A 101 -20.31 22.72 -17.99
CA GLY A 101 -21.53 23.52 -17.86
C GLY A 101 -21.99 24.16 -19.18
N THR A 102 -23.24 24.65 -19.21
CA THR A 102 -23.77 25.37 -20.38
C THR A 102 -22.91 26.59 -20.72
N GLY A 103 -22.34 26.62 -21.93
CA GLY A 103 -21.47 27.70 -22.40
C GLY A 103 -20.00 27.60 -21.95
N GLN A 104 -19.62 26.54 -21.24
CA GLN A 104 -18.24 26.23 -20.85
C GLN A 104 -17.60 25.26 -21.86
N PRO A 105 -16.25 25.19 -21.95
CA PRO A 105 -15.57 24.13 -22.71
C PRO A 105 -15.83 22.74 -22.11
N GLY A 106 -15.44 21.69 -22.84
CA GLY A 106 -15.41 20.33 -22.30
C GLY A 106 -14.39 20.19 -21.17
N CYS A 107 -14.64 19.27 -20.24
CA CYS A 107 -13.71 19.00 -19.14
C CYS A 107 -12.47 18.24 -19.60
N ASP A 108 -11.40 18.41 -18.85
CA ASP A 108 -10.11 17.81 -19.14
C ASP A 108 -10.10 16.32 -18.72
N PRO A 109 -9.45 15.44 -19.50
CA PRO A 109 -9.40 14.00 -19.22
C PRO A 109 -8.25 13.67 -18.26
N ILE A 110 -8.46 12.81 -17.26
CA ILE A 110 -7.41 12.53 -16.26
C ILE A 110 -6.32 11.63 -16.85
N GLY A 111 -5.07 12.08 -16.78
CA GLY A 111 -3.91 11.38 -17.34
C GLY A 111 -3.13 10.52 -16.35
N ARG A 112 -3.23 10.78 -15.04
CA ARG A 112 -2.42 10.07 -14.04
C ARG A 112 -3.03 10.08 -12.64
N GLU A 113 -2.78 9.00 -11.91
CA GLU A 113 -3.08 8.84 -10.50
C GLU A 113 -1.80 8.41 -9.75
N THR A 114 -1.55 8.92 -8.55
CA THR A 114 -0.38 8.54 -7.75
C THR A 114 -0.68 8.39 -6.26
N ASN A 115 -0.10 7.36 -5.65
CA ASN A 115 -0.25 7.02 -4.23
C ASN A 115 1.08 7.12 -3.49
N THR A 116 1.08 7.55 -2.23
CA THR A 116 2.29 7.85 -1.46
C THR A 116 2.58 6.87 -0.32
N SER A 117 3.79 6.98 0.25
CA SER A 117 4.27 6.31 1.45
C SER A 117 4.52 4.79 1.36
N PHE A 118 4.84 4.28 0.18
CA PHE A 118 5.17 2.85 -0.02
C PHE A 118 6.62 2.47 0.35
N THR A 119 7.39 3.35 1.00
CA THR A 119 8.79 3.10 1.33
C THR A 119 8.96 1.85 2.17
N GLY A 120 9.89 0.97 1.80
CA GLY A 120 10.25 -0.20 2.60
C GLY A 120 9.30 -1.40 2.46
N PHE A 121 8.22 -1.27 1.69
CA PHE A 121 7.33 -2.38 1.37
C PHE A 121 7.64 -2.98 0.00
N GLN A 122 7.57 -4.31 -0.09
CA GLN A 122 7.44 -4.97 -1.38
C GLN A 122 6.13 -4.51 -2.02
N THR A 123 6.17 -4.28 -3.32
CA THR A 123 5.01 -3.74 -4.04
C THR A 123 4.86 -4.45 -5.36
N ALA A 124 3.64 -4.87 -5.64
CA ALA A 124 3.21 -5.34 -6.94
C ALA A 124 1.95 -4.57 -7.35
N VAL A 125 1.81 -4.30 -8.65
CA VAL A 125 0.72 -3.48 -9.19
C VAL A 125 -0.14 -4.25 -10.16
N GLY A 126 -1.43 -3.96 -10.15
CA GLY A 126 -2.38 -4.55 -11.07
C GLY A 126 -3.62 -3.68 -11.24
N PHE A 127 -4.59 -4.23 -11.94
CA PHE A 127 -5.90 -3.62 -12.10
C PHE A 127 -7.00 -4.67 -12.19
N ARG A 128 -8.23 -4.22 -11.97
CA ARG A 128 -9.45 -5.01 -11.98
C ARG A 128 -10.57 -4.29 -12.69
N THR A 129 -11.30 -5.03 -13.52
CA THR A 129 -12.48 -4.53 -14.24
C THR A 129 -13.78 -4.81 -13.49
N ASP A 130 -13.75 -5.71 -12.49
CA ASP A 130 -14.88 -6.23 -11.74
C ASP A 130 -15.11 -5.50 -10.41
N GLY A 131 -14.85 -4.19 -10.36
CA GLY A 131 -14.92 -3.39 -9.12
C GLY A 131 -16.23 -3.53 -8.35
N GLY A 132 -17.37 -3.65 -9.04
CA GLY A 132 -18.68 -3.85 -8.40
C GLY A 132 -18.84 -5.19 -7.66
N SER A 133 -17.93 -6.14 -7.84
CA SER A 133 -17.91 -7.41 -7.13
C SER A 133 -17.10 -7.41 -5.83
N LEU A 134 -16.33 -6.34 -5.56
CA LEU A 134 -15.39 -6.27 -4.45
C LEU A 134 -16.04 -6.07 -3.07
N GLY A 135 -17.34 -5.76 -3.03
CA GLY A 135 -18.06 -5.49 -1.77
C GLY A 135 -17.71 -4.15 -1.10
N GLY A 136 -16.89 -3.32 -1.74
CA GLY A 136 -16.58 -1.94 -1.35
C GLY A 136 -17.31 -0.88 -2.21
N PRO A 137 -16.92 0.40 -2.11
CA PRO A 137 -17.53 1.52 -2.87
C PRO A 137 -17.20 1.54 -4.37
N PHE A 138 -16.53 0.52 -4.89
CA PHE A 138 -16.10 0.47 -6.28
C PHE A 138 -17.23 0.09 -7.23
N VAL A 139 -17.10 0.56 -8.47
CA VAL A 139 -17.94 0.16 -9.60
C VAL A 139 -17.09 -0.53 -10.67
N ASN A 140 -17.73 -1.19 -11.63
CA ASN A 140 -17.00 -1.72 -12.78
C ASN A 140 -16.45 -0.57 -13.61
N GLY A 141 -15.12 -0.56 -13.77
CA GLY A 141 -14.41 0.42 -14.57
C GLY A 141 -14.54 0.16 -16.07
N SER A 142 -14.07 1.13 -16.85
CA SER A 142 -14.04 1.07 -18.32
C SER A 142 -12.70 1.50 -18.91
N VAL A 143 -11.80 2.05 -18.10
CA VAL A 143 -10.53 2.63 -18.56
C VAL A 143 -9.38 1.94 -17.81
N PRO A 144 -8.68 0.98 -18.43
CA PRO A 144 -7.52 0.34 -17.81
C PRO A 144 -6.31 1.28 -17.76
N PRO A 145 -5.44 1.16 -16.74
CA PRO A 145 -4.18 1.87 -16.74
C PRO A 145 -3.26 1.34 -17.85
N PHE A 146 -2.53 2.24 -18.51
CA PHE A 146 -1.56 1.88 -19.54
C PHE A 146 -0.22 1.44 -18.94
N GLY A 147 0.22 2.12 -17.90
CA GLY A 147 1.51 1.86 -17.25
C GLY A 147 1.43 2.10 -15.76
N ALA A 148 2.42 1.62 -15.04
CA ALA A 148 2.68 2.00 -13.66
C ALA A 148 4.16 2.16 -13.42
N ASP A 149 4.51 3.13 -12.59
CA ASP A 149 5.88 3.40 -12.19
C ASP A 149 5.97 3.58 -10.69
N ARG A 150 7.19 3.39 -10.18
CA ARG A 150 7.51 3.68 -8.80
C ARG A 150 8.76 4.52 -8.78
N ASN A 151 8.73 5.64 -8.06
CA ASN A 151 9.89 6.53 -8.03
C ASN A 151 11.12 5.86 -7.41
N SER A 152 12.30 6.45 -7.62
CA SER A 152 13.58 5.86 -7.20
C SER A 152 13.73 5.67 -5.70
N THR A 153 13.06 6.50 -4.89
CA THR A 153 12.98 6.37 -3.44
C THR A 153 11.99 5.31 -2.97
N GLY A 154 11.15 4.80 -3.87
CA GLY A 154 10.19 3.72 -3.58
C GLY A 154 8.95 4.17 -2.82
N ASN A 155 8.72 5.46 -2.63
CA ASN A 155 7.64 5.98 -1.81
C ASN A 155 6.39 6.38 -2.61
N VAL A 156 6.52 6.63 -3.91
CA VAL A 156 5.38 7.00 -4.77
C VAL A 156 5.19 5.93 -5.83
N VAL A 157 3.95 5.42 -5.92
CA VAL A 157 3.50 4.52 -6.98
C VAL A 157 2.50 5.27 -7.85
N GLY A 158 2.73 5.31 -9.15
CA GLY A 158 1.84 5.96 -10.10
C GLY A 158 1.21 4.98 -11.07
N PHE A 159 -0.01 5.31 -11.51
CA PHE A 159 -0.69 4.69 -12.63
C PHE A 159 -0.89 5.72 -13.73
N ASP A 160 -0.42 5.38 -14.92
CA ASP A 160 -0.50 6.22 -16.10
C ASP A 160 -1.68 5.81 -16.97
N PHE A 161 -2.51 6.80 -17.27
CA PHE A 161 -3.54 6.72 -18.30
C PHE A 161 -3.03 7.58 -19.47
N ASN A 162 -2.09 7.01 -20.24
CA ASN A 162 -1.45 7.60 -21.43
C ASN A 162 -2.43 8.49 -22.22
N LEU A 163 -1.94 9.55 -22.89
CA LEU A 163 -2.69 10.38 -23.85
C LEU A 163 -3.62 9.62 -24.82
N THR A 164 -3.34 8.35 -25.09
CA THR A 164 -4.19 7.49 -25.95
C THR A 164 -5.40 6.87 -25.22
N ASN A 165 -5.34 6.72 -23.89
CA ASN A 165 -6.40 6.16 -23.06
C ASN A 165 -6.57 6.93 -21.72
N PRO A 166 -6.71 8.27 -21.72
CA PRO A 166 -6.93 9.02 -20.50
C PRO A 166 -8.37 8.81 -20.01
N ILE A 167 -8.62 9.01 -18.72
CA ILE A 167 -9.96 8.86 -18.14
C ILE A 167 -10.81 10.07 -18.56
N GLN A 168 -11.58 9.88 -19.62
CA GLN A 168 -12.44 10.93 -20.18
C GLN A 168 -13.48 11.41 -19.16
N PRO A 169 -13.95 12.67 -19.26
CA PRO A 169 -15.09 13.14 -18.48
C PRO A 169 -16.30 12.19 -18.62
N GLY A 170 -16.87 11.77 -17.49
CA GLY A 170 -17.95 10.78 -17.42
C GLY A 170 -17.50 9.33 -17.42
N ALA A 171 -16.20 9.06 -17.56
CA ALA A 171 -15.64 7.72 -17.48
C ALA A 171 -15.14 7.39 -16.06
N THR A 172 -14.94 6.09 -15.84
CA THR A 172 -14.41 5.53 -14.59
C THR A 172 -13.24 4.62 -14.92
N SER A 173 -12.14 4.78 -14.18
CA SER A 173 -11.00 3.89 -14.27
C SER A 173 -11.38 2.47 -13.84
N ASP A 174 -10.66 1.50 -14.37
CA ASP A 174 -10.56 0.20 -13.69
C ASP A 174 -10.00 0.42 -12.27
N VAL A 175 -10.31 -0.53 -11.38
CA VAL A 175 -9.82 -0.45 -10.01
C VAL A 175 -8.34 -0.79 -10.04
N LEU A 176 -7.51 0.18 -9.66
CA LEU A 176 -6.08 0.11 -9.56
C LEU A 176 -5.72 -0.62 -8.27
N VAL A 177 -4.77 -1.54 -8.33
CA VAL A 177 -4.40 -2.38 -7.19
C VAL A 177 -2.91 -2.25 -6.91
N ILE A 178 -2.58 -1.97 -5.66
CA ILE A 178 -1.22 -2.00 -5.13
C ILE A 178 -1.18 -3.06 -4.04
N SER A 179 -0.61 -4.23 -4.35
CA SER A 179 -0.41 -5.32 -3.40
C SER A 179 0.91 -5.14 -2.66
N THR A 180 0.91 -5.33 -1.34
CA THR A 180 2.08 -5.09 -0.49
C THR A 180 2.31 -6.19 0.52
N ASP A 181 3.50 -6.21 1.13
CA ASP A 181 3.78 -7.02 2.33
C ASP A 181 3.43 -6.30 3.66
N ALA A 182 2.73 -5.17 3.60
CA ALA A 182 2.28 -4.45 4.79
C ALA A 182 1.22 -5.25 5.55
N THR A 183 1.18 -5.10 6.88
CA THR A 183 0.17 -5.74 7.76
C THR A 183 -0.69 -4.72 8.51
N ASN A 184 -0.34 -3.43 8.40
CA ASN A 184 -1.07 -2.31 8.96
C ASN A 184 -1.17 -1.19 7.90
N PHE A 185 -2.14 -0.29 8.09
CA PHE A 185 -2.35 0.87 7.23
C PHE A 185 -2.66 2.11 8.07
N ASN A 186 -2.47 3.28 7.47
CA ASN A 186 -2.87 4.57 8.01
C ASN A 186 -3.70 5.33 6.96
N LEU A 187 -4.31 6.44 7.38
CA LEU A 187 -4.73 7.47 6.45
C LEU A 187 -3.49 8.10 5.81
N GLY A 188 -3.52 8.22 4.49
CA GLY A 188 -2.49 8.82 3.66
C GLY A 188 -3.13 9.68 2.59
N HIS A 189 -2.44 9.84 1.46
CA HIS A 189 -2.91 10.66 0.37
C HIS A 189 -2.70 10.01 -1.00
N ALA A 190 -3.61 10.35 -1.91
CA ALA A 190 -3.51 10.03 -3.32
C ALA A 190 -3.70 11.32 -4.14
N SER A 191 -3.10 11.38 -5.32
CA SER A 191 -3.17 12.53 -6.20
C SER A 191 -3.68 12.15 -7.59
N VAL A 192 -4.55 12.99 -8.12
CA VAL A 192 -5.08 12.93 -9.49
C VAL A 192 -4.48 14.07 -10.29
N ILE A 193 -3.97 13.79 -11.50
CA ILE A 193 -3.11 14.70 -12.26
C ILE A 193 -3.50 14.75 -13.74
N ASP A 194 -3.73 15.95 -14.26
CA ASP A 194 -3.86 16.27 -15.69
C ASP A 194 -3.48 17.74 -15.97
N GLY A 195 -2.21 18.10 -15.77
CA GLY A 195 -1.72 19.49 -15.87
C GLY A 195 -2.02 20.36 -14.64
N GLY A 196 -3.16 20.14 -13.98
CA GLY A 196 -3.40 20.46 -12.57
C GLY A 196 -3.18 19.25 -11.67
N THR A 197 -3.05 19.46 -10.36
CA THR A 197 -2.96 18.37 -9.37
C THR A 197 -4.04 18.55 -8.32
N SER A 198 -4.73 17.48 -7.95
CA SER A 198 -5.58 17.44 -6.76
C SER A 198 -5.10 16.31 -5.85
N THR A 199 -4.92 16.61 -4.56
CA THR A 199 -4.52 15.63 -3.56
C THR A 199 -5.63 15.48 -2.55
N VAL A 200 -6.04 14.24 -2.29
CA VAL A 200 -7.14 13.91 -1.38
C VAL A 200 -6.73 12.83 -0.40
N ASP A 201 -7.48 12.72 0.69
CA ASP A 201 -7.30 11.68 1.69
C ASP A 201 -7.52 10.29 1.08
N SER A 202 -6.69 9.35 1.52
CA SER A 202 -6.66 7.98 1.02
C SER A 202 -6.02 7.04 2.04
N TYR A 203 -5.61 5.85 1.63
CA TYR A 203 -4.90 4.89 2.50
C TYR A 203 -3.47 4.63 2.04
N GLU A 204 -2.59 4.40 3.01
CA GLU A 204 -1.18 4.07 2.80
C GLU A 204 -0.73 2.95 3.76
N PRO A 205 0.31 2.17 3.39
CA PRO A 205 0.84 1.14 4.28
C PRO A 205 1.55 1.76 5.49
N ALA A 206 1.36 1.15 6.65
CA ALA A 206 1.96 1.59 7.89
C ALA A 206 2.98 0.56 8.39
N ALA A 207 4.19 1.02 8.70
CA ALA A 207 5.18 0.17 9.34
C ALA A 207 4.69 -0.18 10.76
N VAL A 208 4.79 -1.45 11.14
CA VAL A 208 4.61 -1.83 12.54
C VAL A 208 5.78 -1.24 13.32
N PRO A 209 5.56 -0.43 14.37
CA PRO A 209 6.63 -0.01 15.24
C PRO A 209 7.38 -1.26 15.72
N GLU A 210 8.70 -1.31 15.50
CA GLU A 210 9.49 -2.49 15.81
C GLU A 210 9.16 -2.97 17.22
N PRO A 211 8.68 -4.21 17.40
CA PRO A 211 8.31 -4.66 18.72
C PRO A 211 9.55 -4.59 19.61
N GLY A 212 9.36 -4.12 20.85
CA GLY A 212 10.43 -3.91 21.84
C GLY A 212 11.33 -5.12 22.10
N SER A 213 11.04 -6.28 21.49
CA SER A 213 11.95 -7.38 21.22
C SER A 213 13.33 -6.97 20.70
N MET A 214 13.49 -5.95 19.84
CA MET A 214 14.83 -5.49 19.42
C MET A 214 15.59 -4.82 20.56
N LEU A 215 14.89 -4.03 21.38
CA LEU A 215 15.43 -3.46 22.61
C LEU A 215 15.73 -4.55 23.65
N LEU A 216 14.86 -5.54 23.80
CA LEU A 216 15.07 -6.70 24.69
C LEU A 216 16.23 -7.58 24.23
N LEU A 217 16.40 -7.77 22.92
CA LEU A 217 17.52 -8.52 22.37
C LEU A 217 18.84 -7.79 22.60
N SER A 218 18.88 -6.49 22.33
CA SER A 218 20.08 -5.67 22.52
C SER A 218 20.43 -5.50 24.01
N THR A 219 19.45 -5.23 24.88
CA THR A 219 19.66 -5.18 26.34
C THR A 219 19.98 -6.55 26.93
N GLY A 220 19.37 -7.63 26.42
CA GLY A 220 19.69 -9.00 26.79
C GLY A 220 21.12 -9.40 26.43
N MET A 221 21.60 -9.03 25.23
CA MET A 221 22.98 -9.25 24.81
C MET A 221 23.98 -8.45 25.66
N LEU A 222 23.68 -7.19 25.97
CA LEU A 222 24.50 -6.37 26.86
C LEU A 222 24.53 -6.93 28.28
N GLY A 223 23.40 -7.39 28.81
CA GLY A 223 23.32 -8.05 30.11
C GLY A 223 24.14 -9.34 30.19
N MET A 224 24.11 -10.17 29.13
CA MET A 224 24.94 -11.38 29.04
C MET A 224 26.44 -11.06 28.97
N PHE A 225 26.82 -10.01 28.24
CA PHE A 225 28.22 -9.58 28.17
C PHE A 225 28.73 -9.03 29.51
N ALA A 226 27.91 -8.25 30.21
CA ALA A 226 28.23 -7.74 31.54
C ALA A 226 28.39 -8.87 32.58
N MET A 227 27.51 -9.87 32.57
CA MET A 227 27.62 -11.05 33.43
C MET A 227 28.85 -11.92 33.13
N ARG A 228 29.30 -11.98 31.86
CA ARG A 228 30.53 -12.70 31.50
C ARG A 228 31.79 -11.98 32.00
N ARG A 229 31.76 -10.64 32.05
CA ARG A 229 32.88 -9.83 32.56
C ARG A 229 33.00 -9.88 34.08
N SER A 230 31.88 -9.99 34.82
CA SER A 230 31.90 -10.07 36.28
C SER A 230 32.35 -11.43 36.85
N ARG A 231 32.60 -12.43 35.99
CA ARG A 231 33.06 -13.78 36.36
C ARG A 231 34.53 -14.05 36.04
N ARG A 232 35.26 -13.06 35.51
CA ARG A 232 36.72 -13.09 35.35
C ARG A 232 37.36 -12.26 36.45
#